data_AF-A0A1I8JCF1-F1
#
_entry.id   AF-A0A1I8JCF1-F1
#
_cell.length_a   1.000
_cell.length_b   1.000
_cell.length_c   1.000
_cell.angle_alpha   90.00
_cell.angle_beta   90.00
_cell.angle_gamma   90.00
#
_symmetry.space_group_name_H-M   'P 1'
#
loop_
_entity.id
_entity.type
_entity.pdbx_description
1 polymer ?
#
loop_
_entity_poly.entity_id
_entity_poly.type
_entity_poly.pdbx_seq_one_letter_code
_entity_poly.pdbx_strand_id
1 'polypeptide(L)'
;MAHNPSQQHDVPKTELEEIQMVMNQKTDESLESTRRMVTLCEEAKEAGISTLVMLDDQGEQLDRIEEGMDHINQDMKDAEKNLDDLNKCCGLCILPWNKAGKGSFDKNFKKDEDGTVNTSGPRVVMDQNGMAHQGGYVTRITKDAREDEMDNNLQDVSTMVGNLRNMAIDMGSEIESQNRQLDRIKDKVS
;
A
#
# COMPACT_ATOMS: atom_id res chain seq x y z
N MET A 1 -29.84 -61.88 -39.75
CA MET A 1 -30.62 -60.94 -38.92
C MET A 1 -29.61 -59.97 -38.30
N ALA A 2 -29.53 -58.73 -38.80
CA ALA A 2 -28.70 -57.68 -38.21
C ALA A 2 -29.66 -56.64 -37.60
N HIS A 3 -29.58 -56.46 -36.29
CA HIS A 3 -30.36 -55.49 -35.53
C HIS A 3 -29.72 -54.11 -35.72
N ASN A 4 -30.49 -53.18 -36.28
CA ASN A 4 -30.10 -51.78 -36.45
C ASN A 4 -30.31 -51.06 -35.10
N PRO A 5 -29.30 -50.40 -34.50
CA PRO A 5 -29.50 -49.64 -33.27
C PRO A 5 -30.31 -48.40 -33.61
N SER A 6 -31.41 -48.26 -32.87
CA SER A 6 -32.37 -47.16 -32.94
C SER A 6 -31.64 -45.82 -32.87
N GLN A 7 -31.80 -45.01 -33.91
CA GLN A 7 -31.50 -43.59 -33.86
C GLN A 7 -32.34 -42.98 -32.74
N GLN A 8 -31.70 -42.57 -31.65
CA GLN A 8 -32.31 -41.71 -30.63
C GLN A 8 -32.61 -40.38 -31.32
N HIS A 9 -33.88 -40.18 -31.64
CA HIS A 9 -34.38 -38.92 -32.12
C HIS A 9 -34.43 -37.99 -30.90
N ASP A 10 -33.46 -37.08 -30.77
CA ASP A 10 -33.55 -35.98 -29.80
C ASP A 10 -34.86 -35.24 -30.06
N VAL A 11 -35.77 -35.29 -29.10
CA VAL A 11 -37.01 -34.52 -29.16
C VAL A 11 -36.58 -33.05 -29.05
N PRO A 12 -36.93 -32.17 -30.01
CA PRO A 12 -36.57 -30.76 -29.91
C PRO A 12 -37.16 -30.18 -28.64
N LYS A 13 -36.29 -29.62 -27.79
CA LYS A 13 -36.69 -28.95 -26.55
C LYS A 13 -37.68 -27.84 -26.89
N THR A 14 -38.67 -27.65 -26.02
CA THR A 14 -39.57 -26.51 -26.14
C THR A 14 -38.79 -25.20 -25.90
N GLU A 15 -39.22 -24.09 -26.49
CA GLU A 15 -38.58 -22.78 -26.32
C GLU A 15 -38.42 -22.39 -24.84
N LEU A 16 -39.40 -22.76 -24.01
CA LEU A 16 -39.35 -22.57 -22.56
C LEU A 16 -38.24 -23.38 -21.88
N GLU A 17 -38.06 -24.64 -22.27
CA GLU A 17 -37.00 -25.51 -21.74
C GLU A 17 -35.61 -25.03 -22.17
N GLU A 18 -35.49 -24.50 -23.40
CA GLU A 18 -34.24 -23.90 -23.89
C GLU A 18 -33.87 -22.65 -23.08
N ILE A 19 -34.83 -21.75 -22.85
CA ILE A 19 -34.63 -20.56 -22.02
C ILE A 19 -34.26 -20.94 -20.58
N GLN A 20 -34.92 -21.93 -19.98
CA GLN A 20 -34.57 -22.41 -18.64
C GLN A 20 -33.17 -23.02 -18.57
N MET A 21 -32.76 -23.77 -19.59
CA MET A 21 -31.41 -24.32 -19.66
C MET A 21 -30.36 -23.20 -19.71
N VAL A 22 -30.57 -22.18 -20.54
CA VAL A 22 -29.66 -21.03 -20.65
C VAL A 22 -29.60 -20.23 -19.34
N MET A 23 -30.74 -19.99 -18.68
CA MET A 23 -30.77 -19.32 -17.38
C MET A 23 -29.96 -20.08 -16.33
N ASN A 24 -30.17 -21.39 -16.21
CA ASN A 24 -29.43 -22.23 -15.27
C ASN A 24 -27.93 -22.21 -15.55
N GLN A 25 -27.53 -22.33 -16.81
CA GLN A 25 -26.12 -22.25 -17.20
C GLN A 25 -25.51 -20.90 -16.82
N LYS A 26 -26.23 -19.79 -17.05
CA LYS A 26 -25.75 -18.45 -16.68
C LYS A 26 -25.63 -18.25 -15.18
N THR A 27 -26.55 -18.82 -14.40
CA THR A 27 -26.47 -18.82 -12.94
C THR A 27 -25.23 -19.58 -12.46
N ASP A 28 -24.95 -20.76 -13.01
CA ASP A 28 -23.78 -21.57 -12.64
C ASP A 28 -22.46 -20.87 -13.00
N GLU A 29 -22.38 -20.30 -14.21
CA GLU A 29 -21.21 -19.50 -14.65
C GLU A 29 -20.97 -18.29 -13.74
N SER A 30 -22.05 -17.62 -13.32
CA SER A 30 -21.98 -16.46 -12.42
C SER A 30 -21.51 -16.87 -11.02
N LEU A 31 -22.03 -17.99 -10.49
CA LEU A 31 -21.61 -18.52 -9.20
C LEU A 31 -20.12 -18.88 -9.21
N GLU A 32 -19.65 -19.57 -10.25
CA GLU A 32 -18.23 -19.88 -10.41
C GLU A 32 -17.38 -18.61 -10.47
N SER A 33 -17.87 -17.55 -11.13
CA SER A 33 -17.20 -16.25 -11.11
C SER A 33 -17.10 -15.67 -9.70
N THR A 34 -18.14 -15.78 -8.87
CA THR A 34 -18.06 -15.31 -7.47
C THR A 34 -17.07 -16.10 -6.64
N ARG A 35 -16.95 -17.41 -6.85
CA ARG A 35 -15.92 -18.23 -6.20
C ARG A 35 -14.51 -17.79 -6.58
N ARG A 36 -14.27 -17.55 -7.88
CA ARG A 36 -12.98 -17.01 -8.35
C ARG A 36 -12.67 -15.64 -7.76
N MET A 37 -13.68 -14.76 -7.62
CA MET A 37 -13.51 -13.45 -7.00
C MET A 37 -13.07 -13.56 -5.53
N VAL A 38 -13.66 -14.50 -4.77
CA VAL A 38 -13.25 -14.77 -3.38
C VAL A 38 -11.78 -15.17 -3.33
N THR A 39 -11.38 -16.18 -4.12
CA THR A 39 -9.98 -16.64 -4.16
C THR A 39 -9.01 -15.52 -4.53
N LEU A 40 -9.32 -14.72 -5.55
CA LEU A 40 -8.47 -13.60 -5.95
C LEU A 40 -8.34 -12.54 -4.84
N CYS A 41 -9.41 -12.28 -4.09
CA CYS A 41 -9.36 -11.34 -2.96
C CYS A 41 -8.52 -11.88 -1.81
N GLU A 42 -8.56 -13.18 -1.54
CA GLU A 42 -7.72 -13.82 -0.52
C GLU A 42 -6.23 -13.77 -0.90
N GLU A 43 -5.90 -14.10 -2.14
CA GLU A 43 -4.54 -13.99 -2.68
C GLU A 43 -4.02 -12.54 -2.63
N ALA A 44 -4.85 -11.58 -3.05
CA ALA A 44 -4.50 -10.16 -2.98
C ALA A 44 -4.26 -9.68 -1.55
N LYS A 45 -5.03 -10.20 -0.58
CA LYS A 45 -4.87 -9.87 0.83
C LYS A 45 -3.54 -10.40 1.36
N GLU A 46 -3.17 -11.65 1.04
CA GLU A 46 -1.90 -12.24 1.46
C GLU A 46 -0.70 -11.46 0.89
N ALA A 47 -0.74 -11.14 -0.41
CA ALA A 47 0.28 -10.31 -1.05
C ALA A 47 0.36 -8.90 -0.44
N GLY A 48 -0.80 -8.31 -0.11
CA GLY A 48 -0.88 -7.01 0.57
C GLY A 48 -0.22 -7.02 1.95
N ILE A 49 -0.49 -8.05 2.76
CA ILE A 49 0.14 -8.22 4.08
C ILE A 49 1.65 -8.35 3.94
N SER A 50 2.12 -9.20 3.02
CA SER A 50 3.56 -9.34 2.76
C SER A 50 4.20 -8.02 2.34
N THR A 51 3.49 -7.19 1.58
CA THR A 51 3.99 -5.88 1.15
C THR A 51 4.08 -4.90 2.30
N LEU A 52 3.10 -4.86 3.20
CA LEU A 52 3.15 -4.04 4.41
C LEU A 52 4.33 -4.40 5.31
N VAL A 53 4.61 -5.69 5.50
CA VAL A 53 5.80 -6.14 6.25
C VAL A 53 7.09 -5.67 5.58
N MET A 54 7.20 -5.79 4.25
CA MET A 54 8.38 -5.30 3.54
C MET A 54 8.54 -3.78 3.62
N LEU A 55 7.45 -3.02 3.66
CA LEU A 55 7.51 -1.57 3.84
C LEU A 55 7.98 -1.20 5.25
N ASP A 56 7.51 -1.90 6.27
CA ASP A 56 7.97 -1.72 7.66
C ASP A 56 9.49 -1.98 7.79
N ASP A 57 9.96 -3.12 7.27
CA ASP A 57 11.39 -3.47 7.22
C ASP A 57 12.23 -2.44 6.44
N GLN A 58 11.66 -1.84 5.38
CA GLN A 58 12.32 -0.78 4.60
C GLN A 58 12.38 0.53 5.38
N GLY A 59 11.33 0.87 6.13
CA GLY A 59 11.30 2.04 7.01
C GLY A 59 12.44 1.99 8.04
N GLU A 60 12.58 0.86 8.75
CA GLU A 60 13.68 0.70 9.71
C GLU A 60 15.07 0.78 9.06
N GLN A 61 15.21 0.30 7.81
CA GLN A 61 16.47 0.43 7.07
C GLN A 61 16.78 1.88 6.75
N LEU A 62 15.79 2.67 6.35
CA LEU A 62 15.96 4.09 6.07
C LEU A 62 16.30 4.88 7.34
N ASP A 63 15.73 4.54 8.48
CA ASP A 63 16.09 5.14 9.78
C ASP A 63 17.57 4.92 10.10
N ARG A 64 18.06 3.67 9.95
CA ARG A 64 19.49 3.37 10.15
C ARG A 64 20.40 4.12 9.17
N ILE A 65 19.97 4.30 7.93
CA ILE A 65 20.72 5.08 6.93
C ILE A 65 20.74 6.55 7.32
N GLU A 66 19.60 7.12 7.73
CA GLU A 66 19.50 8.52 8.13
C GLU A 66 20.41 8.84 9.34
N GLU A 67 20.42 7.98 10.36
CA GLU A 67 21.32 8.08 11.51
C GLU A 67 22.80 7.97 11.08
N GLY A 68 23.11 7.02 10.20
CA GLY A 68 24.46 6.85 9.67
C GLY A 68 24.97 8.09 8.91
N MET A 69 24.08 8.75 8.15
CA MET A 69 24.41 10.00 7.45
C MET A 69 24.64 11.16 8.42
N ASP A 70 23.88 11.25 9.50
CA ASP A 70 24.12 12.27 10.54
C ASP A 70 25.48 12.10 11.20
N HIS A 71 25.86 10.85 11.48
CA HIS A 71 27.17 10.51 12.01
C HIS A 71 28.31 10.89 11.05
N ILE A 72 28.18 10.56 9.76
CA ILE A 72 29.18 10.90 8.74
C ILE A 72 29.33 12.41 8.61
N ASN A 73 28.22 13.16 8.61
CA ASN A 73 28.27 14.62 8.53
C ASN A 73 28.98 15.24 9.74
N GLN A 74 28.77 14.68 10.94
CA GLN A 74 29.51 15.08 12.14
C GLN A 74 31.00 14.77 12.03
N ASP A 75 31.36 13.55 11.63
CA ASP A 75 32.75 13.11 11.48
C ASP A 75 33.49 13.96 10.43
N MET A 76 32.84 14.32 9.33
CA MET A 76 33.40 15.20 8.30
C MET A 76 33.70 16.61 8.83
N LYS A 77 32.82 17.18 9.65
CA LYS A 77 33.04 18.49 10.30
C LYS A 77 34.20 18.44 11.28
N ASP A 78 34.30 17.37 12.08
CA ASP A 78 35.40 17.20 13.02
C ASP A 78 36.74 16.98 12.30
N ALA A 79 36.73 16.23 11.19
CA ALA A 79 37.89 16.05 10.33
C ALA A 79 38.36 17.38 9.71
N GLU A 80 37.44 18.22 9.19
CA GLU A 80 37.76 19.55 8.66
C GLU A 80 38.41 20.44 9.72
N LYS A 81 37.86 20.46 10.94
CA LYS A 81 38.42 21.22 12.06
C LYS A 81 39.82 20.74 12.43
N ASN A 82 40.04 19.42 12.48
CA ASN A 82 41.34 18.86 12.78
C ASN A 82 42.39 19.21 11.70
N LEU A 83 42.00 19.20 10.42
CA LEU A 83 42.86 19.65 9.32
C LEU A 83 43.20 21.15 9.43
N ASP A 84 42.21 21.99 9.75
CA ASP A 84 42.39 23.42 10.00
C ASP A 84 43.34 23.71 11.17
N ASP A 85 43.20 22.95 12.26
CA ASP A 85 44.05 23.10 13.44
C ASP A 85 45.48 22.61 13.18
N LEU A 86 45.67 21.56 12.36
CA LEU A 86 46.99 21.15 11.88
C LEU A 86 47.64 22.21 10.98
N ASN A 87 46.88 22.89 10.13
CA ASN A 87 47.38 24.02 9.34
C ASN A 87 47.89 25.16 10.24
N LYS A 88 47.21 25.42 11.37
CA LYS A 88 47.66 26.42 12.37
C LYS A 88 48.84 25.93 13.23
N CYS A 89 48.98 24.62 13.44
CA CYS A 89 50.04 24.02 14.26
C CYS A 89 51.40 23.92 13.55
N CYS A 90 51.52 24.28 12.26
CA CYS A 90 52.81 24.48 11.59
C CYS A 90 53.52 25.79 12.05
N GLY A 91 53.53 26.01 13.37
CA GLY A 91 54.10 27.14 14.11
C GLY A 91 55.64 27.12 14.21
N LEU A 92 56.32 26.69 13.15
CA LEU A 92 57.74 27.00 12.92
C LEU A 92 57.94 27.84 11.65
N CYS A 93 56.87 28.46 11.13
CA CYS A 93 56.94 29.53 10.14
C CYS A 93 56.04 30.68 10.59
N ILE A 94 56.66 31.74 11.07
CA ILE A 94 55.99 33.02 11.39
C ILE A 94 55.61 33.67 10.05
N LEU A 95 54.32 33.70 9.71
CA LEU A 95 53.76 34.57 8.67
C LEU A 95 52.97 35.69 9.34
N PRO A 96 53.52 36.92 9.42
CA PRO A 96 52.87 38.04 10.06
C PRO A 96 52.25 38.96 9.00
N TRP A 97 51.15 38.58 8.35
CA TRP A 97 50.14 39.51 7.83
C TRP A 97 49.00 38.74 7.13
N ASN A 98 47.80 38.70 7.72
CA ASN A 98 46.73 39.52 7.18
C ASN A 98 45.55 39.62 8.15
N LYS A 99 45.19 40.87 8.43
CA LYS A 99 44.04 41.27 9.25
C LYS A 99 42.94 41.67 8.28
N ALA A 100 42.01 40.75 8.01
CA ALA A 100 40.71 41.02 7.40
C ALA A 100 39.81 39.88 7.89
N GLY A 101 39.01 40.06 8.92
CA GLY A 101 37.81 40.89 8.93
C GLY A 101 36.75 39.97 9.51
N LYS A 102 36.17 40.35 10.65
CA LYS A 102 35.07 39.60 11.28
C LYS A 102 33.89 39.56 10.29
N GLY A 103 33.63 38.39 9.71
CA GLY A 103 32.33 38.06 9.14
C GLY A 103 31.47 37.47 10.25
N SER A 104 30.43 38.17 10.66
CA SER A 104 29.39 37.60 11.52
C SER A 104 28.77 36.41 10.81
N PHE A 105 28.91 35.21 11.37
CA PHE A 105 28.09 34.07 10.98
C PHE A 105 26.68 34.34 11.52
N ASP A 106 25.81 34.68 10.58
CA ASP A 106 24.40 34.99 10.77
C ASP A 106 23.71 33.81 11.48
N LYS A 107 23.37 34.00 12.76
CA LYS A 107 22.48 33.10 13.48
C LYS A 107 21.06 33.37 13.01
N ASN A 108 20.72 32.80 11.87
CA ASN A 108 19.36 32.78 11.37
C ASN A 108 18.88 31.35 11.08
N PHE A 109 19.17 30.42 12.00
CA PHE A 109 18.32 29.25 12.16
C PHE A 109 17.10 29.71 12.96
N LYS A 110 16.05 30.03 12.22
CA LYS A 110 14.71 30.21 12.76
C LYS A 110 14.36 28.97 13.58
N LYS A 111 13.95 29.26 14.80
CA LYS A 111 13.13 28.41 15.63
C LYS A 111 11.80 28.13 14.90
N ASP A 112 11.18 27.01 15.25
CA ASP A 112 9.79 26.62 15.03
C ASP A 112 9.56 25.79 13.74
N GLU A 113 9.55 24.46 13.87
CA GLU A 113 8.33 23.65 14.09
C GLU A 113 8.75 22.23 14.48
N ASP A 114 8.81 21.97 15.78
CA ASP A 114 8.72 20.61 16.32
C ASP A 114 7.31 20.11 16.01
N GLY A 115 7.19 19.43 14.87
CA GLY A 115 5.96 18.81 14.42
C GLY A 115 5.52 17.80 15.47
N THR A 116 4.54 18.19 16.28
CA THR A 116 3.78 17.29 17.12
C THR A 116 3.37 16.07 16.28
N VAL A 117 3.92 14.90 16.60
CA VAL A 117 3.44 13.63 16.06
C VAL A 117 1.97 13.51 16.45
N ASN A 118 1.09 13.76 15.49
CA ASN A 118 -0.33 13.51 15.65
C ASN A 118 -0.53 11.99 15.64
N THR A 119 -0.36 11.34 16.79
CA THR A 119 -0.76 9.95 17.05
C THR A 119 -2.30 9.78 17.06
N SER A 120 -2.99 10.67 16.37
CA SER A 120 -4.42 10.78 16.22
C SER A 120 -4.67 11.45 14.88
N GLY A 121 -4.25 10.79 13.80
CA GLY A 121 -4.72 11.12 12.46
C GLY A 121 -6.26 11.16 12.45
N PRO A 122 -6.88 11.88 11.51
CA PRO A 122 -8.33 11.98 11.46
C PRO A 122 -8.88 10.56 11.32
N ARG A 123 -9.43 10.02 12.41
CA ARG A 123 -10.45 8.99 12.29
C ARG A 123 -11.54 9.67 11.48
N VAL A 124 -11.58 9.37 10.20
CA VAL A 124 -12.75 9.62 9.38
C VAL A 124 -13.86 8.84 10.09
N VAL A 125 -14.61 9.54 10.92
CA VAL A 125 -15.92 9.08 11.36
C VAL A 125 -16.71 9.09 10.07
N MET A 126 -16.72 7.95 9.39
CA MET A 126 -17.61 7.78 8.26
C MET A 126 -19.00 7.83 8.87
N ASP A 127 -19.70 8.93 8.56
CA ASP A 127 -21.15 8.97 8.61
C ASP A 127 -21.64 7.68 7.94
N GLN A 128 -22.19 6.80 8.76
CA GLN A 128 -22.66 5.47 8.43
C GLN A 128 -24.00 5.57 7.65
N ASN A 129 -24.03 6.45 6.64
CA ASN A 129 -25.20 6.69 5.81
C ASN A 129 -24.97 6.28 4.34
N GLY A 130 -23.89 5.54 4.07
CA GLY A 130 -23.71 4.79 2.84
C GLY A 130 -24.47 3.48 2.90
N MET A 131 -25.77 3.55 2.61
CA MET A 131 -26.66 2.46 2.16
C MET A 131 -26.10 1.05 2.44
N ALA A 132 -26.32 0.54 3.64
CA ALA A 132 -26.35 -0.91 3.80
C ALA A 132 -27.28 -1.44 2.71
N HIS A 133 -26.78 -2.24 1.77
CA HIS A 133 -27.58 -2.85 0.74
C HIS A 133 -28.60 -3.74 1.47
N GLN A 134 -29.78 -3.18 1.75
CA GLN A 134 -30.80 -3.79 2.61
C GLN A 134 -31.49 -4.97 1.89
N GLY A 135 -31.25 -5.10 0.58
CA GLY A 135 -31.37 -6.35 -0.16
C GLY A 135 -29.96 -6.82 -0.54
N GLY A 136 -29.71 -8.13 -0.48
CA GLY A 136 -28.42 -8.72 -0.85
C GLY A 136 -27.92 -8.28 -2.23
N TYR A 137 -26.64 -8.50 -2.50
CA TYR A 137 -25.99 -8.20 -3.78
C TYR A 137 -26.63 -8.96 -4.95
N VAL A 138 -27.27 -10.10 -4.68
CA VAL A 138 -27.95 -10.91 -5.68
C VAL A 138 -29.47 -10.74 -5.58
N THR A 139 -30.08 -10.33 -6.70
CA THR A 139 -31.55 -10.35 -6.82
C THR A 139 -32.01 -11.79 -6.91
N ARG A 140 -32.79 -12.25 -5.92
CA ARG A 140 -33.30 -13.64 -5.88
C ARG A 140 -34.41 -13.86 -6.90
N ILE A 141 -34.15 -14.67 -7.93
CA ILE A 141 -35.10 -15.02 -8.99
C ILE A 141 -35.58 -16.47 -8.80
N THR A 142 -34.64 -17.42 -8.69
CA THR A 142 -34.96 -18.85 -8.50
C THR A 142 -35.14 -19.20 -7.02
N LYS A 143 -34.56 -18.40 -6.10
CA LYS A 143 -34.52 -18.65 -4.65
C LYS A 143 -33.95 -20.02 -4.32
N ASP A 144 -32.94 -20.43 -5.08
CA ASP A 144 -32.22 -21.67 -4.86
C ASP A 144 -30.91 -21.42 -4.06
N ALA A 145 -30.28 -22.52 -3.64
CA ALA A 145 -29.05 -22.46 -2.85
C ALA A 145 -27.87 -21.80 -3.59
N ARG A 146 -27.90 -21.73 -4.92
CA ARG A 146 -26.82 -21.11 -5.72
C ARG A 146 -26.88 -19.59 -5.59
N GLU A 147 -28.08 -19.01 -5.64
CA GLU A 147 -28.26 -17.57 -5.43
C GLU A 147 -27.86 -17.16 -4.00
N ASP A 148 -28.18 -17.97 -2.99
CA ASP A 148 -27.76 -17.71 -1.61
C ASP A 148 -26.24 -17.83 -1.43
N GLU A 149 -25.59 -18.81 -2.04
CA GLU A 149 -24.12 -18.92 -2.04
C GLU A 149 -23.47 -17.72 -2.76
N MET A 150 -24.02 -17.34 -3.91
CA MET A 150 -23.52 -16.19 -4.69
C MET A 150 -23.62 -14.89 -3.88
N ASP A 151 -24.71 -14.69 -3.15
CA ASP A 151 -24.90 -13.51 -2.29
C ASP A 151 -23.89 -13.48 -1.13
N ASN A 152 -23.65 -14.62 -0.48
CA ASN A 152 -22.64 -14.75 0.56
C ASN A 152 -21.23 -14.48 0.03
N ASN A 153 -20.87 -15.07 -1.12
CA ASN A 153 -19.57 -14.85 -1.76
C ASN A 153 -19.34 -13.36 -2.07
N LEU A 154 -20.36 -12.64 -2.55
CA LEU A 154 -20.26 -11.21 -2.85
C LEU A 154 -20.16 -10.35 -1.59
N GLN A 155 -20.83 -10.74 -0.49
CA GLN A 155 -20.67 -10.08 0.81
C GLN A 155 -19.24 -10.26 1.37
N ASP A 156 -18.66 -11.46 1.22
CA ASP A 156 -17.29 -11.75 1.63
C ASP A 156 -16.29 -10.94 0.78
N VAL A 157 -16.47 -10.92 -0.54
CA VAL A 157 -15.68 -10.07 -1.45
C VAL A 157 -15.79 -8.61 -1.07
N SER A 158 -16.98 -8.08 -0.81
CA SER A 158 -17.16 -6.67 -0.41
C SER A 158 -16.38 -6.35 0.86
N THR A 159 -16.39 -7.26 1.83
CA THR A 159 -15.64 -7.11 3.08
C THR A 159 -14.13 -7.12 2.83
N MET A 160 -13.64 -8.08 2.02
CA MET A 160 -12.24 -8.18 1.66
C MET A 160 -11.74 -6.97 0.87
N VAL A 161 -12.54 -6.46 -0.06
CA VAL A 161 -12.21 -5.23 -0.82
C VAL A 161 -12.12 -4.02 0.12
N GLY A 162 -12.99 -3.93 1.13
CA GLY A 162 -12.85 -2.92 2.18
C GLY A 162 -11.52 -3.01 2.93
N ASN A 163 -11.09 -4.22 3.28
CA ASN A 163 -9.79 -4.43 3.94
C ASN A 163 -8.60 -4.12 3.02
N LEU A 164 -8.66 -4.53 1.75
CA LEU A 164 -7.67 -4.21 0.72
C LEU A 164 -7.51 -2.69 0.55
N ARG A 165 -8.63 -1.94 0.58
CA ARG A 165 -8.61 -0.48 0.53
C ARG A 165 -7.86 0.11 1.72
N ASN A 166 -8.09 -0.38 2.93
CA ASN A 166 -7.38 0.12 4.12
C ASN A 166 -5.88 -0.15 4.01
N MET A 167 -5.48 -1.37 3.61
CA MET A 167 -4.06 -1.68 3.38
C MET A 167 -3.43 -0.79 2.30
N ALA A 168 -4.16 -0.48 1.22
CA ALA A 168 -3.67 0.44 0.19
C ALA A 168 -3.44 1.87 0.72
N ILE A 169 -4.29 2.35 1.63
CA ILE A 169 -4.13 3.66 2.28
C ILE A 169 -2.90 3.64 3.20
N ASP A 170 -2.73 2.58 3.99
CA ASP A 170 -1.60 2.42 4.91
C ASP A 170 -0.27 2.35 4.13
N MET A 171 -0.21 1.51 3.09
CA MET A 171 0.96 1.41 2.20
C MET A 171 1.28 2.76 1.55
N GLY A 172 0.27 3.50 1.07
CA GLY A 172 0.47 4.80 0.45
C GLY A 172 1.06 5.83 1.42
N SER A 173 0.53 5.87 2.64
CA SER A 173 1.01 6.80 3.68
C SER A 173 2.44 6.49 4.10
N GLU A 174 2.79 5.21 4.22
CA GLU A 174 4.14 4.76 4.57
C GLU A 174 5.14 5.11 3.46
N ILE A 175 4.81 4.84 2.20
CA ILE A 175 5.64 5.21 1.04
C ILE A 175 5.87 6.73 0.97
N GLU A 176 4.85 7.54 1.21
CA GLU A 176 5.02 9.00 1.27
C GLU A 176 5.95 9.45 2.39
N SER A 177 5.91 8.78 3.55
CA SER A 177 6.81 9.04 4.66
C SER A 177 8.26 8.71 4.30
N GLN A 178 8.48 7.50 3.77
CA GLN A 178 9.78 7.01 3.33
C GLN A 178 10.37 7.88 2.21
N ASN A 179 9.56 8.35 1.27
CA ASN A 179 10.01 9.28 0.22
C ASN A 179 10.53 10.59 0.81
N ARG A 180 9.82 11.18 1.78
CA ARG A 180 10.31 12.40 2.46
C ARG A 180 11.61 12.14 3.22
N GLN A 181 11.79 10.95 3.80
CA GLN A 181 13.03 10.56 4.46
C GLN A 181 14.18 10.42 3.47
N LEU A 182 13.94 9.80 2.31
CA LEU A 182 14.92 9.70 1.24
C LEU A 182 15.38 11.08 0.76
N ASP A 183 14.48 12.06 0.64
CA ASP A 183 14.84 13.44 0.28
C ASP A 183 15.79 14.06 1.32
N ARG A 184 15.49 13.91 2.63
CA ARG A 184 16.40 14.39 3.69
C ARG A 184 17.76 13.72 3.65
N ILE A 185 17.79 12.39 3.46
CA ILE A 185 19.03 11.62 3.33
C ILE A 185 19.84 12.14 2.14
N LYS A 186 19.20 12.37 1.00
CA LYS A 186 19.83 12.88 -0.21
C LYS A 186 20.44 14.27 0.00
N ASP A 187 19.76 15.14 0.74
CA ASP A 187 20.29 16.46 1.10
C ASP A 187 21.51 16.36 2.03
N LYS A 188 21.54 15.38 2.95
CA LYS A 188 22.72 15.15 3.83
C LYS A 188 23.93 14.58 3.08
N VAL A 189 23.70 13.87 1.98
CA VAL A 189 24.75 13.28 1.13
C VAL A 189 25.37 14.32 0.18
N SER A 190 24.63 15.37 -0.18
CA SER A 190 25.05 16.39 -1.15
C SER A 190 25.94 17.45 -0.52
#